data_AF-A0A3M1GHB8-F1
#
_entry.id   AF-A0A3M1GHB8-F1
#
_cell.length_a   1.000
_cell.length_b   1.000
_cell.length_c   1.000
_cell.angle_alpha   90.00
_cell.angle_beta   90.00
_cell.angle_gamma   90.00
#
_symmetry.space_group_name_H-M   'P 1'
#
loop_
_entity.id
_entity.type
_entity.pdbx_description
1 polymer ?
#
loop_
_entity_poly.entity_id
_entity_poly.type
_entity_poly.pdbx_seq_one_letter_code
_entity_poly.pdbx_strand_id
1 'polypeptide(L)'
;MTKIEQARQGLITEDFKKVSEREHIQIETLMKDIAEGRTVILKNLKRTIEPVAVGSGLRTKINANIGTSKDRVSLDEEMEKLEIAVRYGADAVMDLSTGGPIQELRRLMLSKSPLPVGTVPIYEAAVKAAEEYGSIVKMSPDDMFRVIEAQAEEGVDFMTVHSGLTLQ
;
A
#
# COMPACT_ATOMS: atom_id res chain seq x y z
N MET A 1 6.46 -16.21 -1.49
CA MET A 1 5.64 -16.67 -0.34
C MET A 1 5.15 -15.45 0.41
N THR A 2 3.85 -15.37 0.68
CA THR A 2 3.20 -14.31 1.44
C THR A 2 3.39 -14.49 2.94
N LYS A 3 3.09 -13.47 3.74
CA LYS A 3 3.19 -13.53 5.20
C LYS A 3 2.23 -14.55 5.81
N ILE A 4 1.03 -14.69 5.25
CA ILE A 4 0.06 -15.70 5.68
C ILE A 4 0.52 -17.13 5.39
N GLU A 5 1.15 -17.36 4.23
CA GLU A 5 1.75 -18.66 3.91
C GLU A 5 2.91 -18.99 4.85
N GLN A 6 3.80 -18.02 5.13
CA GLN A 6 4.90 -18.18 6.09
C GLN A 6 4.39 -18.56 7.48
N ALA A 7 3.36 -17.86 7.97
CA ALA A 7 2.76 -18.15 9.27
C ALA A 7 2.11 -19.54 9.32
N ARG A 8 1.35 -19.93 8.28
CA ARG A 8 0.73 -21.27 8.19
C ARG A 8 1.74 -22.41 8.13
N GLN A 9 2.94 -22.15 7.59
CA GLN A 9 4.04 -23.12 7.57
C GLN A 9 4.90 -23.10 8.85
N GLY A 10 4.58 -22.26 9.84
CA GLY A 10 5.37 -22.14 11.06
C GLY A 10 6.73 -21.47 10.85
N LEU A 11 6.93 -20.73 9.75
CA LEU A 11 8.19 -20.07 9.45
C LEU A 11 8.31 -18.75 10.22
N ILE A 12 9.19 -18.72 11.23
CA ILE A 12 9.54 -17.49 11.94
C ILE A 12 10.48 -16.66 11.06
N THR A 13 9.99 -15.50 10.61
CA THR A 13 10.77 -14.57 9.79
C THR A 13 11.26 -13.37 10.61
N GLU A 14 12.24 -12.63 10.08
CA GLU A 14 12.72 -11.39 10.70
C GLU A 14 11.61 -10.35 10.83
N ASP A 15 10.71 -10.27 9.85
CA ASP A 15 9.57 -9.34 9.93
C ASP A 15 8.64 -9.69 11.11
N PHE A 16 8.48 -10.98 11.43
CA PHE A 16 7.65 -11.41 12.58
C PHE A 16 8.31 -11.05 13.90
N LYS A 17 9.63 -11.19 14.02
CA LYS A 17 10.37 -10.79 15.22
C LYS A 17 10.27 -9.29 15.45
N LYS A 18 10.52 -8.49 14.42
CA LYS A 18 10.41 -7.03 14.47
C LYS A 18 9.01 -6.55 14.88
N VAL A 19 7.96 -7.15 14.33
CA VAL A 19 6.58 -6.82 14.71
C VAL A 19 6.29 -7.26 16.15
N SER A 20 6.68 -8.47 16.52
CA SER A 20 6.48 -9.02 17.88
C SER A 20 7.11 -8.12 18.94
N GLU A 21 8.35 -7.69 18.72
CA GLU A 21 9.07 -6.77 19.61
C GLU A 21 8.38 -5.41 19.74
N ARG A 22 7.99 -4.80 18.61
CA ARG A 22 7.39 -3.45 18.58
C ARG A 22 5.98 -3.38 19.14
N GLU A 23 5.19 -4.41 18.90
CA GLU A 23 3.80 -4.48 19.37
C GLU A 23 3.71 -5.13 20.77
N HIS A 24 4.84 -5.55 21.35
CA HIS A 24 4.91 -6.24 22.63
C HIS A 24 3.97 -7.47 22.71
N ILE A 25 3.90 -8.23 21.62
CA ILE A 25 3.06 -9.44 21.50
C ILE A 25 3.96 -10.67 21.34
N GLN A 26 3.55 -11.81 21.90
CA GLN A 26 4.26 -13.08 21.70
C GLN A 26 4.23 -13.48 20.22
N ILE A 27 5.37 -13.96 19.71
CA ILE A 27 5.51 -14.26 18.28
C ILE A 27 4.58 -15.38 17.83
N GLU A 28 4.29 -16.35 18.70
CA GLU A 28 3.35 -17.45 18.45
C GLU A 28 1.92 -16.92 18.29
N THR A 29 1.54 -15.94 19.12
CA THR A 29 0.23 -15.29 19.03
C THR A 29 0.12 -14.48 17.74
N LEU A 30 1.15 -13.69 17.41
CA LEU A 30 1.20 -12.94 16.16
C LEU A 30 1.07 -13.87 14.93
N MET A 31 1.84 -14.96 14.90
CA MET A 31 1.81 -15.92 13.80
C MET A 31 0.46 -16.62 13.68
N LYS A 32 -0.16 -16.99 14.81
CA LYS A 32 -1.50 -17.56 14.83
C LYS A 32 -2.51 -16.58 14.20
N ASP A 33 -2.49 -15.32 14.62
CA ASP A 33 -3.40 -14.30 14.12
C ASP A 33 -3.19 -14.04 12.61
N ILE A 34 -1.94 -14.04 12.14
CA ILE A 34 -1.61 -13.93 10.71
C ILE A 34 -2.13 -15.16 9.94
N ALA A 35 -1.91 -16.38 10.44
CA ALA A 35 -2.33 -17.62 9.78
C ALA A 35 -3.86 -17.72 9.64
N GLU A 36 -4.59 -17.19 10.62
CA GLU A 36 -6.05 -17.10 10.66
C GLU A 36 -6.62 -15.88 9.91
N GLY A 37 -5.76 -14.98 9.40
CA GLY A 37 -6.18 -13.78 8.67
C GLY A 37 -6.75 -12.65 9.54
N ARG A 38 -6.50 -12.69 10.86
CA ARG A 38 -6.90 -11.64 11.82
C ARG A 38 -5.90 -10.47 11.88
N THR A 39 -4.66 -10.72 11.44
CA THR A 39 -3.58 -9.73 11.38
C THR A 39 -2.87 -9.84 10.03
N VAL A 40 -2.48 -8.70 9.46
CA VAL A 40 -1.66 -8.62 8.24
C VAL A 40 -0.38 -7.84 8.51
N ILE A 41 0.69 -8.12 7.75
CA ILE A 41 1.90 -7.29 7.74
C ILE A 41 2.01 -6.63 6.37
N LEU A 42 2.06 -5.29 6.39
CA LEU A 42 2.16 -4.44 5.21
C LEU A 42 3.63 -4.31 4.82
N LYS A 43 4.09 -5.17 3.90
CA LYS A 43 5.43 -5.10 3.34
C LYS A 43 5.54 -5.92 2.06
N ASN A 44 5.65 -5.23 0.92
CA ASN A 44 5.97 -5.86 -0.34
C ASN A 44 7.42 -6.39 -0.33
N LEU A 45 7.66 -7.52 -0.99
CA LEU A 45 8.98 -8.16 -1.08
C LEU A 45 10.05 -7.28 -1.74
N LYS A 46 9.64 -6.30 -2.54
CA LYS A 46 10.53 -5.32 -3.20
C LYS A 46 10.99 -4.19 -2.26
N ARG A 47 10.42 -4.11 -1.05
CA ARG A 47 10.61 -2.99 -0.13
C ARG A 47 11.52 -3.37 1.04
N THR A 48 12.56 -2.57 1.26
CA THR A 48 13.45 -2.68 2.42
C THR A 48 13.04 -1.66 3.49
N ILE A 49 11.82 -1.82 4.00
CA ILE A 49 11.27 -0.99 5.09
C ILE A 49 11.00 -1.82 6.34
N GLU A 50 10.71 -1.12 7.42
CA GLU A 50 10.25 -1.73 8.64
C GLU A 50 8.82 -2.26 8.50
N PRO A 51 8.53 -3.50 8.93
CA PRO A 51 7.20 -4.08 8.78
C PRO A 51 6.20 -3.41 9.73
N VAL A 52 5.00 -3.17 9.23
CA VAL A 52 3.87 -2.66 10.03
C VAL A 52 2.77 -3.71 10.02
N ALA A 53 2.33 -4.12 11.21
CA ALA A 53 1.23 -5.05 11.35
C ALA A 53 -0.09 -4.32 11.63
N VAL A 54 -1.18 -4.78 11.02
CA VAL A 54 -2.53 -4.28 11.24
C VAL A 54 -3.41 -5.45 11.65
N GLY A 55 -4.02 -5.37 12.82
CA GLY A 55 -4.83 -6.46 13.37
C GLY A 55 -5.38 -6.12 14.75
N SER A 56 -6.33 -6.93 15.21
CA SER A 56 -6.92 -6.78 16.55
C SER A 56 -5.89 -7.09 17.65
N GLY A 57 -5.92 -6.34 18.75
CA GLY A 57 -4.99 -6.54 19.88
C GLY A 57 -3.62 -5.89 19.71
N LEU A 58 -3.34 -5.31 18.53
CA LEU A 58 -2.17 -4.45 18.28
C LEU A 58 -2.51 -2.98 18.56
N ARG A 59 -1.49 -2.10 18.60
CA ARG A 59 -1.74 -0.65 18.64
C ARG A 59 -2.60 -0.23 17.44
N THR A 60 -3.53 0.70 17.62
CA THR A 60 -4.26 1.32 16.50
C THR A 60 -3.30 1.99 15.52
N LYS A 61 -3.46 1.73 14.22
CA LYS A 61 -2.64 2.30 13.16
C LYS A 61 -3.36 3.46 12.48
N ILE A 62 -2.62 4.48 12.06
CA ILE A 62 -3.13 5.65 11.35
C ILE A 62 -2.51 5.70 9.95
N ASN A 63 -3.36 5.94 8.94
CA ASN A 63 -2.94 6.15 7.56
C ASN A 63 -3.07 7.63 7.18
N ALA A 64 -2.09 8.18 6.46
CA ALA A 64 -2.17 9.51 5.86
C ALA A 64 -2.33 9.43 4.33
N ASN A 65 -3.28 10.16 3.78
CA ASN A 65 -3.51 10.23 2.33
C ASN A 65 -2.78 11.43 1.74
N ILE A 66 -1.98 11.18 0.70
CA ILE A 66 -1.25 12.18 -0.07
C ILE A 66 -1.40 11.85 -1.57
N GLY A 67 -0.90 12.70 -2.44
CA GLY A 67 -0.97 12.54 -3.88
C GLY A 67 -1.42 13.80 -4.62
N THR A 68 -1.15 13.83 -5.92
CA THR A 68 -1.44 14.95 -6.81
C THR A 68 -2.85 14.88 -7.40
N SER A 69 -3.32 16.02 -7.90
CA SER A 69 -4.57 16.14 -8.64
C SER A 69 -4.36 16.94 -9.91
N LYS A 70 -5.38 17.05 -10.77
CA LYS A 70 -5.31 17.89 -11.99
C LYS A 70 -5.05 19.37 -11.69
N ASP A 71 -5.51 19.85 -10.53
CA ASP A 71 -5.39 21.25 -10.14
C ASP A 71 -4.05 21.57 -9.46
N ARG A 72 -3.40 20.56 -8.87
CA ARG A 72 -2.15 20.73 -8.13
C ARG A 72 -1.25 19.52 -8.32
N VAL A 73 -0.20 19.72 -9.12
CA VAL A 73 0.83 18.72 -9.43
C VAL A 73 2.18 19.28 -8.97
N SER A 74 2.66 18.82 -7.81
CA SER A 74 3.98 19.18 -7.30
C SER A 74 4.59 18.00 -6.56
N LEU A 75 5.66 17.42 -7.12
CA LEU A 75 6.37 16.29 -6.51
C LEU A 75 7.04 16.70 -5.19
N ASP A 76 7.60 17.91 -5.15
CA ASP A 76 8.28 18.43 -3.95
C ASP A 76 7.31 18.58 -2.78
N GLU A 77 6.09 19.08 -3.05
CA GLU A 77 5.07 19.21 -2.01
C GLU A 77 4.56 17.84 -1.53
N GLU A 78 4.41 16.86 -2.43
CA GLU A 78 4.03 15.51 -2.01
C GLU A 78 5.12 14.84 -1.16
N MET A 79 6.40 15.12 -1.45
CA MET A 79 7.50 14.65 -0.61
C MET A 79 7.55 15.37 0.75
N GLU A 80 7.26 16.67 0.80
CA GLU A 80 7.12 17.40 2.06
C GLU A 80 5.97 16.83 2.91
N LYS A 81 4.82 16.53 2.29
CA LYS A 81 3.70 15.88 2.97
C LYS A 81 4.07 14.50 3.51
N LEU A 82 4.83 13.70 2.74
CA LEU A 82 5.35 12.42 3.19
C LEU A 82 6.25 12.59 4.44
N GLU A 83 7.19 13.53 4.40
CA GLU A 83 8.07 13.82 5.54
C GLU A 83 7.28 14.26 6.78
N ILE A 84 6.24 15.09 6.60
CA ILE A 84 5.33 15.50 7.68
C ILE A 84 4.58 14.29 8.23
N ALA A 85 4.01 13.44 7.38
CA ALA A 85 3.28 12.24 7.81
C ALA A 85 4.16 11.31 8.65
N VAL A 86 5.41 11.08 8.21
CA VAL A 86 6.40 10.31 8.97
C VAL A 86 6.72 10.97 10.30
N ARG A 87 7.01 12.28 10.29
CA ARG A 87 7.39 13.05 11.50
C ARG A 87 6.31 13.01 12.58
N TYR A 88 5.04 13.09 12.20
CA TYR A 88 3.91 13.10 13.12
C TYR A 88 3.33 11.71 13.40
N GLY A 89 3.99 10.64 12.94
CA GLY A 89 3.73 9.27 13.39
C GLY A 89 2.62 8.54 12.66
N ALA A 90 2.39 8.83 11.37
CA ALA A 90 1.60 7.95 10.52
C ALA A 90 2.25 6.56 10.44
N ASP A 91 1.44 5.50 10.45
CA ASP A 91 1.91 4.11 10.33
C ASP A 91 1.95 3.64 8.88
N ALA A 92 1.18 4.27 8.00
CA ALA A 92 1.15 4.02 6.57
C ALA A 92 0.79 5.31 5.83
N VAL A 93 1.11 5.34 4.54
CA VAL A 93 0.64 6.40 3.63
C VAL A 93 -0.03 5.78 2.41
N MET A 94 -0.93 6.53 1.79
CA MET A 94 -1.47 6.15 0.48
C MET A 94 -1.21 7.24 -0.55
N ASP A 95 -0.73 6.81 -1.71
CA ASP A 95 -0.68 7.62 -2.92
C ASP A 95 -2.03 7.54 -3.64
N LEU A 96 -2.77 8.65 -3.59
CA LEU A 96 -4.09 8.82 -4.21
C LEU A 96 -4.02 9.73 -5.46
N SER A 97 -2.86 9.79 -6.10
CA SER A 97 -2.62 10.68 -7.23
C SER A 97 -3.54 10.40 -8.42
N THR A 98 -4.08 11.47 -9.01
CA THR A 98 -5.01 11.45 -10.15
C THR A 98 -4.64 12.42 -11.27
N GLY A 99 -3.53 13.15 -11.13
CA GLY A 99 -3.06 14.10 -12.13
C GLY A 99 -1.55 14.26 -12.15
N GLY A 100 -1.01 14.67 -13.29
CA GLY A 100 0.44 14.75 -13.49
C GLY A 100 1.10 13.38 -13.65
N PRO A 101 2.42 13.28 -13.41
CA PRO A 101 3.18 12.05 -13.64
C PRO A 101 3.00 11.07 -12.46
N ILE A 102 1.83 10.44 -12.37
CA ILE A 102 1.43 9.52 -11.28
C ILE A 102 2.49 8.45 -11.00
N GLN A 103 3.00 7.79 -12.05
CA GLN A 103 4.00 6.74 -11.90
C GLN A 103 5.34 7.26 -11.35
N GLU A 104 5.78 8.43 -11.81
CA GLU A 104 7.04 9.03 -11.36
C GLU A 104 6.97 9.41 -9.88
N LEU A 105 5.88 10.08 -9.48
CA LEU A 105 5.63 10.44 -8.09
C LEU A 105 5.56 9.19 -7.21
N ARG A 106 4.83 8.15 -7.62
CA ARG A 106 4.72 6.92 -6.84
C ARG A 106 6.07 6.23 -6.66
N ARG A 107 6.88 6.12 -7.71
CA ARG A 107 8.22 5.52 -7.63
C ARG A 107 9.13 6.34 -6.71
N LEU A 108 9.06 7.66 -6.78
CA LEU A 108 9.78 8.55 -5.88
C LEU A 108 9.32 8.34 -4.42
N MET A 109 8.02 8.32 -4.18
CA MET A 109 7.42 8.08 -2.86
C MET A 109 7.84 6.73 -2.29
N LEU A 110 7.77 5.66 -3.08
CA LEU A 110 8.25 4.33 -2.69
C LEU A 110 9.73 4.40 -2.34
N SER A 111 10.58 5.01 -3.17
CA SER A 111 12.02 5.10 -2.88
C SER A 111 12.37 5.83 -1.58
N LYS A 112 11.54 6.80 -1.16
CA LYS A 112 11.81 7.65 0.01
C LYS A 112 11.04 7.27 1.27
N SER A 113 9.86 6.67 1.14
CA SER A 113 9.00 6.37 2.27
C SER A 113 9.61 5.28 3.16
N PRO A 114 9.77 5.52 4.48
CA PRO A 114 10.07 4.47 5.44
C PRO A 114 8.81 3.69 5.87
N LEU A 115 7.63 4.19 5.49
CA LEU A 115 6.33 3.61 5.81
C LEU A 115 5.81 2.74 4.65
N PRO A 116 4.93 1.76 4.92
CA PRO A 116 4.17 1.10 3.88
C PRO A 116 3.39 2.11 3.04
N VAL A 117 3.43 1.94 1.73
CA VAL A 117 2.72 2.78 0.76
C VAL A 117 1.60 1.98 0.12
N GLY A 118 0.38 2.47 0.26
CA GLY A 118 -0.80 1.92 -0.40
C GLY A 118 -1.27 2.74 -1.59
N THR A 119 -2.11 2.15 -2.42
CA THR A 119 -2.71 2.82 -3.59
C THR A 119 -4.17 2.43 -3.79
N VAL A 120 -4.83 3.10 -4.74
CA VAL A 120 -6.10 2.69 -5.32
C VAL A 120 -5.88 2.51 -6.84
N PRO A 121 -5.58 1.30 -7.33
CA PRO A 121 -5.16 1.09 -8.72
C PRO A 121 -6.15 1.63 -9.78
N ILE A 122 -7.45 1.68 -9.44
CA ILE A 122 -8.50 2.20 -10.33
C ILE A 122 -8.28 3.66 -10.73
N TYR A 123 -7.60 4.47 -9.91
CA TYR A 123 -7.35 5.88 -10.20
C TYR A 123 -6.38 6.04 -11.37
N GLU A 124 -5.25 5.34 -11.33
CA GLU A 124 -4.30 5.34 -12.46
C GLU A 124 -4.92 4.67 -13.70
N ALA A 125 -5.66 3.57 -13.54
CA ALA A 125 -6.33 2.91 -14.65
C ALA A 125 -7.34 3.84 -15.35
N ALA A 126 -8.15 4.57 -14.58
CA ALA A 126 -9.12 5.51 -15.13
C ALA A 126 -8.44 6.71 -15.83
N VAL A 127 -7.35 7.24 -15.27
CA VAL A 127 -6.56 8.31 -15.91
C VAL A 127 -6.01 7.83 -17.26
N LYS A 128 -5.36 6.65 -17.29
CA LYS A 128 -4.85 6.05 -18.52
C LYS A 128 -5.94 5.80 -19.55
N ALA A 129 -7.09 5.26 -19.14
CA ALA A 129 -8.22 5.01 -20.05
C ALA A 129 -8.80 6.31 -20.62
N ALA A 130 -8.87 7.38 -19.82
CA ALA A 130 -9.29 8.69 -20.30
C ALA A 130 -8.29 9.27 -21.32
N GLU A 131 -6.99 9.11 -21.11
CA GLU A 131 -5.93 9.56 -22.02
C GLU A 131 -5.87 8.74 -23.31
N GLU A 132 -5.97 7.41 -23.22
CA GLU A 132 -5.82 6.50 -24.35
C GLU A 132 -7.11 6.36 -25.18
N TYR A 133 -8.27 6.33 -24.50
CA TYR A 133 -9.57 6.03 -25.13
C TYR A 133 -10.53 7.23 -25.15
N GLY A 134 -10.16 8.34 -24.52
CA GLY A 134 -10.97 9.57 -24.43
C GLY A 134 -12.10 9.50 -23.39
N SER A 135 -12.24 8.40 -22.64
CA SER A 135 -13.25 8.27 -21.57
C SER A 135 -12.95 7.12 -20.63
N ILE A 136 -13.21 7.33 -19.33
CA ILE A 136 -13.08 6.31 -18.29
C ILE A 136 -14.03 5.12 -18.50
N VAL A 137 -15.17 5.33 -19.18
CA VAL A 137 -16.17 4.26 -19.40
C VAL A 137 -15.70 3.20 -20.39
N LYS A 138 -14.62 3.49 -21.15
CA LYS A 138 -14.00 2.55 -22.08
C LYS A 138 -12.92 1.70 -21.43
N MET A 139 -12.65 1.89 -20.13
CA MET A 139 -11.71 1.08 -19.38
C MET A 139 -12.16 -0.38 -19.36
N SER A 140 -11.21 -1.27 -19.66
CA SER A 140 -11.36 -2.71 -19.67
C SER A 140 -10.85 -3.34 -18.37
N PRO A 141 -11.22 -4.60 -18.07
CA PRO A 141 -10.61 -5.36 -16.99
C PRO A 141 -9.08 -5.47 -17.11
N ASP A 142 -8.55 -5.59 -18.33
CA ASP A 142 -7.12 -5.71 -18.58
C ASP A 142 -6.35 -4.43 -18.20
N ASP A 143 -6.97 -3.25 -18.35
CA ASP A 143 -6.38 -1.99 -17.87
C ASP A 143 -6.14 -2.01 -16.36
N MET A 144 -7.11 -2.53 -15.61
CA MET A 144 -7.01 -2.67 -14.16
C MET A 144 -5.91 -3.67 -13.78
N PHE A 145 -5.87 -4.84 -14.42
CA PHE A 145 -4.85 -5.85 -14.13
C PHE A 145 -3.44 -5.37 -14.47
N ARG A 146 -3.25 -4.67 -15.60
CA ARG A 146 -1.97 -4.07 -15.98
C ARG A 146 -1.47 -3.07 -14.94
N VAL A 147 -2.36 -2.25 -14.38
CA VAL A 147 -1.99 -1.30 -13.32
C VAL A 147 -1.68 -2.00 -12.00
N ILE A 148 -2.46 -3.01 -11.60
CA ILE A 148 -2.18 -3.81 -10.40
C ILE A 148 -0.80 -4.47 -10.49
N GLU A 149 -0.50 -5.11 -11.61
CA GLU A 149 0.78 -5.79 -11.83
C GLU A 149 1.94 -4.80 -11.75
N ALA A 150 1.87 -3.68 -12.49
CA ALA A 150 2.91 -2.65 -12.47
C ALA A 150 3.15 -2.09 -11.06
N GLN A 151 2.08 -1.77 -10.31
CA GLN A 151 2.21 -1.25 -8.95
C GLN A 151 2.79 -2.29 -7.98
N ALA A 152 2.43 -3.56 -8.13
CA ALA A 152 3.00 -4.64 -7.32
C ALA A 152 4.50 -4.82 -7.59
N GLU A 153 4.93 -4.72 -8.84
CA GLU A 153 6.34 -4.76 -9.24
C GLU A 153 7.15 -3.57 -8.73
N GLU A 154 6.56 -2.38 -8.71
CA GLU A 154 7.15 -1.15 -8.16
C GLU A 154 7.36 -1.23 -6.64
N GLY A 155 6.58 -2.06 -5.96
CA GLY A 155 6.71 -2.31 -4.53
C GLY A 155 5.61 -1.70 -3.67
N VAL A 156 4.43 -1.41 -4.23
CA VAL A 156 3.25 -1.02 -3.44
C VAL A 156 2.93 -2.10 -2.41
N ASP A 157 2.74 -1.69 -1.16
CA ASP A 157 2.62 -2.58 -0.01
C ASP A 157 1.20 -3.13 0.19
N PHE A 158 0.18 -2.36 -0.19
CA PHE A 158 -1.22 -2.78 -0.17
C PHE A 158 -2.06 -2.00 -1.19
N MET A 159 -3.15 -2.60 -1.65
CA MET A 159 -4.02 -2.00 -2.67
C MET A 159 -5.46 -1.99 -2.20
N THR A 160 -6.14 -0.86 -2.39
CA THR A 160 -7.60 -0.78 -2.23
C THR A 160 -8.26 -1.16 -3.54
N VAL A 161 -9.00 -2.25 -3.54
CA VAL A 161 -9.74 -2.76 -4.70
C VAL A 161 -11.23 -2.81 -4.36
N HIS A 162 -12.03 -2.08 -5.13
CA HIS A 162 -13.48 -1.96 -4.91
C HIS A 162 -14.25 -3.14 -5.54
N SER A 163 -13.86 -4.38 -5.25
CA SER A 163 -14.46 -5.60 -5.81
C SER A 163 -15.83 -5.96 -5.20
N GLY A 164 -16.25 -5.25 -4.15
CA GLY A 164 -17.57 -5.40 -3.53
C GLY A 164 -18.71 -4.62 -4.21
N LEU A 165 -18.40 -3.76 -5.19
CA LEU A 165 -19.42 -3.01 -5.95
C LEU A 165 -20.01 -3.91 -7.04
N THR A 166 -21.30 -4.22 -6.92
CA THR A 166 -22.02 -5.09 -7.87
C THR A 166 -23.19 -4.34 -8.52
N LEU A 167 -23.64 -4.79 -9.69
CA LEU A 167 -24.66 -4.13 -10.55
C LEU A 167 -26.11 -4.22 -10.05
N GLN A 168 -26.33 -4.52 -8.76
CA GLN A 168 -27.69 -4.79 -8.23
C GLN A 168 -28.71 -3.70 -8.51
#